data_AF-A0A4Q6DZC6-F1
#
_entry.id   AF-A0A4Q6DZC6-F1
#
_cell.length_a   1.000
_cell.length_b   1.000
_cell.length_c   1.000
_cell.angle_alpha   90.00
_cell.angle_beta   90.00
_cell.angle_gamma   90.00
#
_symmetry.space_group_name_H-M   'P 1'
#
loop_
_entity.id
_entity.type
_entity.pdbx_description
1 polymer ?
#
loop_
_entity_poly.entity_id
_entity_poly.type
_entity_poly.pdbx_seq_one_letter_code
_entity_poly.pdbx_strand_id
1 'polypeptide(L)' 'VDYTVIIPDDLEECFEYEPEAFEFFNSLAKSHRNYFIKWIDSAKTQPTRDKRIAQTIDAMVKRWDYGQMIRAGRKEL' A
#
# COMPACT_ATOMS: atom_id res chain seq x y z
N VAL A 1 9.77 20.03 11.58
CA VAL A 1 10.26 18.90 10.75
C VAL A 1 9.14 18.56 9.80
N ASP A 2 9.33 18.77 8.50
CA ASP A 2 8.27 18.53 7.52
C ASP A 2 7.98 17.02 7.41
N TYR A 3 6.73 16.64 7.66
CA TYR A 3 6.29 15.26 7.54
C TYR A 3 6.17 14.88 6.06
N THR A 4 7.15 14.12 5.58
CA THR A 4 7.21 13.62 4.19
C THR A 4 6.96 12.13 4.18
N VAL A 5 6.14 11.69 3.22
CA VAL A 5 5.80 10.28 2.99
C VAL A 5 6.40 9.93 1.63
N ILE A 6 7.37 9.01 1.64
CA ILE A 6 8.08 8.56 0.44
C ILE A 6 7.44 7.25 0.00
N ILE A 7 6.99 7.20 -1.26
CA ILE A 7 6.47 5.97 -1.86
C ILE A 7 7.68 5.12 -2.24
N PRO A 8 7.76 3.84 -1.84
CA PRO A 8 8.83 2.96 -2.30
C PRO A 8 8.76 2.72 -3.80
N ASP A 9 9.92 2.69 -4.47
CA ASP A 9 10.03 2.54 -5.94
C ASP A 9 9.27 1.30 -6.45
N ASP A 10 9.38 0.17 -5.77
CA ASP A 10 8.69 -1.08 -6.17
C ASP A 10 7.16 -1.03 -6.01
N LEU A 11 6.65 -0.19 -5.09
CA LEU A 11 5.23 0.10 -5.00
C LEU A 11 4.80 1.06 -6.11
N GLU A 12 5.60 2.08 -6.42
CA GLU A 12 5.33 3.05 -7.49
C GLU A 12 5.32 2.38 -8.87
N GLU A 13 6.28 1.50 -9.16
CA GLU A 13 6.31 0.68 -10.38
C GLU A 13 5.04 -0.16 -10.55
N CYS A 14 4.52 -0.74 -9.45
CA CYS A 14 3.27 -1.50 -9.52
C CYS A 14 2.05 -0.60 -9.80
N PHE A 15 2.07 0.65 -9.32
CA PHE A 15 1.01 1.62 -9.58
C PHE A 15 0.98 2.12 -11.02
N GLU A 16 2.08 2.05 -11.77
CA GLU A 16 2.11 2.40 -13.19
C GLU A 16 1.16 1.54 -14.04
N TYR A 17 0.91 0.29 -13.61
CA TYR A 17 -0.03 -0.62 -14.26
C TYR A 17 -1.48 -0.43 -13.83
N GLU A 18 -1.71 0.32 -12.74
CA GLU A 18 -3.02 0.53 -12.12
C GLU A 18 -3.24 2.03 -11.80
N PRO A 19 -3.34 2.91 -12.82
CA PRO A 19 -3.36 4.36 -12.62
C PRO A 19 -4.54 4.83 -11.75
N GLU A 20 -5.72 4.20 -11.85
CA GLU A 20 -6.86 4.53 -11.00
C GLU A 20 -6.60 4.20 -9.52
N ALA A 21 -5.86 3.12 -9.26
CA ALA A 21 -5.44 2.75 -7.91
C ALA A 21 -4.43 3.77 -7.37
N PHE A 22 -3.52 4.26 -8.21
CA PHE A 22 -2.56 5.29 -7.83
C PHE A 22 -3.22 6.63 -7.53
N GLU A 23 -4.20 7.04 -8.35
CA GLU A 23 -5.01 8.23 -8.09
C GLU A 23 -5.72 8.14 -6.75
N PHE A 24 -6.35 6.98 -6.46
CA PHE A 24 -6.99 6.77 -5.17
C PHE A 24 -5.97 6.81 -4.03
N PHE A 25 -4.82 6.14 -4.14
CA PHE A 25 -3.76 6.19 -3.14
C PHE A 25 -3.31 7.63 -2.85
N ASN A 26 -3.09 8.43 -3.89
CA ASN A 26 -2.68 9.83 -3.78
C ASN A 26 -3.76 10.74 -3.19
N SER A 27 -5.04 10.38 -3.34
CA SER A 27 -6.17 11.08 -2.70
C SER A 27 -6.21 10.90 -1.17
N LEU A 28 -5.57 9.85 -0.64
CA LEU A 28 -5.52 9.59 0.79
C LEU A 28 -4.67 10.65 1.52
N ALA A 29 -5.10 10.96 2.76
CA ALA A 29 -4.29 11.76 3.68
C ALA A 29 -2.87 11.16 3.81
N LYS A 30 -1.85 12.02 3.90
CA LYS A 30 -0.44 11.58 4.00
C LYS A 30 -0.23 10.53 5.11
N SER A 31 -0.86 10.72 6.27
CA SER A 31 -0.82 9.77 7.39
C SER A 31 -1.37 8.39 7.03
N HIS A 32 -2.41 8.32 6.20
CA HIS A 32 -3.02 7.06 5.76
C HIS A 32 -2.12 6.33 4.77
N ARG A 33 -1.56 7.04 3.76
CA ARG A 33 -0.56 6.47 2.84
C ARG A 33 0.61 5.85 3.60
N ASN A 34 1.09 6.57 4.62
CA ASN A 34 2.19 6.13 5.45
C ASN A 34 1.91 4.84 6.25
N TYR A 35 0.65 4.48 6.53
CA TYR A 35 0.34 3.19 7.15
C TYR A 35 0.67 2.02 6.22
N PHE A 36 0.29 2.12 4.94
CA PHE A 36 0.62 1.11 3.93
C PHE A 36 2.13 1.02 3.70
N ILE A 37 2.79 2.17 3.55
CA ILE A 37 4.25 2.23 3.30
C ILE A 37 5.03 1.62 4.46
N LYS A 38 4.74 2.03 5.71
CA LYS A 38 5.40 1.43 6.89
C LYS A 38 5.16 -0.06 7.00
N TRP A 39 3.97 -0.53 6.60
CA TRP A 39 3.69 -1.96 6.59
C TRP A 39 4.53 -2.68 5.53
N ILE A 40 4.63 -2.16 4.31
CA ILE A 40 5.51 -2.71 3.26
C ILE A 40 6.98 -2.71 3.73
N ASP A 41 7.48 -1.59 4.25
CA ASP A 41 8.88 -1.43 4.69
C ASP A 41 9.24 -2.28 5.91
N SER A 42 8.27 -2.67 6.72
CA SER A 42 8.53 -3.61 7.83
C SER A 42 8.74 -5.06 7.40
N ALA A 43 8.62 -5.38 6.10
CA ALA A 43 8.87 -6.72 5.58
C ALA A 43 10.36 -7.05 5.63
N LYS A 44 10.71 -8.22 6.18
CA LYS A 44 12.11 -8.68 6.32
C LYS A 44 12.57 -9.59 5.18
N THR A 45 11.64 -10.01 4.31
CA THR A 45 11.91 -10.94 3.21
C THR A 45 11.22 -10.44 1.96
N GLN A 46 11.82 -10.69 0.79
CA GLN A 46 11.25 -10.30 -0.49
C GLN A 46 9.83 -10.87 -0.68
N PRO A 47 9.55 -12.17 -0.42
CA PRO A 47 8.20 -12.71 -0.59
C PRO A 47 7.14 -12.02 0.29
N THR A 48 7.52 -11.59 1.50
CA THR A 48 6.60 -10.83 2.36
C THR A 48 6.37 -9.43 1.84
N ARG A 49 7.41 -8.78 1.30
CA ARG A 49 7.32 -7.44 0.72
C ARG A 49 6.41 -7.46 -0.51
N ASP A 50 6.65 -8.39 -1.43
CA ASP A 50 5.85 -8.58 -2.64
C ASP A 50 4.38 -8.82 -2.30
N LYS A 51 4.09 -9.69 -1.33
CA LYS A 51 2.71 -9.94 -0.86
C LYS A 51 2.05 -8.66 -0.33
N ARG A 52 2.78 -7.84 0.44
CA ARG A 52 2.24 -6.59 1.01
C ARG A 52 2.01 -5.52 -0.05
N ILE A 53 2.88 -5.44 -1.06
CA ILE A 53 2.68 -4.56 -2.22
C ILE A 53 1.41 -5.00 -2.96
N ALA A 54 1.29 -6.28 -3.31
CA ALA A 54 0.10 -6.81 -3.98
C ALA A 54 -1.19 -6.53 -3.18
N GLN A 55 -1.18 -6.73 -1.87
CA GLN A 55 -2.31 -6.41 -1.00
C GLN A 55 -2.63 -4.91 -0.94
N THR A 56 -1.61 -4.05 -1.03
CA THR A 56 -1.79 -2.60 -1.06
C THR A 56 -2.41 -2.17 -2.39
N ILE A 57 -1.91 -2.66 -3.52
CA ILE A 57 -2.49 -2.39 -4.85
C ILE A 57 -3.95 -2.83 -4.90
N ASP A 58 -4.25 -4.06 -4.47
CA ASP A 58 -5.61 -4.59 -4.42
C ASP A 58 -6.54 -3.76 -3.52
N ALA A 59 -6.04 -3.29 -2.38
CA ALA A 59 -6.79 -2.37 -1.52
C ALA A 59 -7.09 -1.05 -2.23
N MET A 60 -6.15 -0.51 -3.01
CA MET A 60 -6.37 0.74 -3.73
C MET A 60 -7.38 0.58 -4.88
N VAL A 61 -7.32 -0.53 -5.62
CA VAL A 61 -8.32 -0.90 -6.64
C VAL A 61 -9.71 -1.02 -6.01
N LYS A 62 -9.81 -1.66 -4.83
CA LYS A 62 -11.06 -1.82 -4.08
C LYS A 62 -11.48 -0.57 -3.28
N ARG A 63 -10.67 0.50 -3.33
CA ARG A 63 -10.84 1.73 -2.55
C ARG A 63 -10.98 1.50 -1.04
N TRP A 64 -10.19 0.58 -0.51
CA TRP A 64 -10.14 0.20 0.88
C TRP A 64 -9.15 1.04 1.69
N ASP A 65 -9.51 1.30 2.95
CA ASP A 65 -8.57 1.81 3.95
C ASP A 65 -7.61 0.70 4.45
N TYR A 66 -6.56 1.12 5.17
CA TYR A 66 -5.55 0.21 5.70
C TYR A 66 -6.15 -0.87 6.62
N GLY A 67 -7.15 -0.51 7.43
CA GLY A 67 -7.81 -1.45 8.33
C GLY A 67 -8.64 -2.49 7.59
N GLN A 68 -9.35 -2.10 6.53
CA GLN A 68 -10.09 -3.00 5.64
C GLN A 68 -9.15 -4.00 4.96
N MET A 69 -8.05 -3.52 4.38
CA MET A 69 -7.01 -4.37 3.79
C MET A 69 -6.47 -5.39 4.80
N ILE A 70 -6.07 -4.95 6.00
CA ILE A 70 -5.52 -5.86 7.02
C ILE A 70 -6.57 -6.89 7.47
N ARG A 71 -7.85 -6.51 7.58
CA ARG A 71 -8.93 -7.47 7.91
C ARG A 71 -9.14 -8.49 6.80
N ALA A 72 -9.12 -8.07 5.54
CA ALA A 72 -9.26 -8.95 4.39
C ALA A 72 -8.09 -9.93 4.28
N GLY A 73 -6.84 -9.44 4.41
CA GLY A 73 -5.64 -10.28 4.32
C GLY A 73 -5.49 -11.32 5.44
N ARG A 74 -6.18 -11.16 6.57
CA ARG A 74 -6.27 -12.21 7.62
C ARG A 74 -7.27 -13.32 7.30
N LYS A 75 -8.21 -13.07 6.38
CA LYS A 75 -9.25 -14.04 6.00
C LYS A 75 -8.78 -15.01 4.91
N GLU A 76 -7.68 -14.67 4.23
CA GLU A 76 -7.04 -15.51 3.20
C GLU A 76 -5.97 -16.48 3.78
N LEU A 77 -6.10 -16.84 5.06
CA LEU A 77 -5.25 -17.84 5.75
C LEU A 77 -6.09 -18.99 6.28
#